data_AF-A0A1G2LB34-F1
#
_entry.id   AF-A0A1G2LB34-F1
#
_cell.length_a   1.000
_cell.length_b   1.000
_cell.length_c   1.000
_cell.angle_alpha   90.00
_cell.angle_beta   90.00
_cell.angle_gamma   90.00
#
_symmetry.space_group_name_H-M   'P 1'
#
loop_
_entity.id
_entity.type
_entity.pdbx_description
1 polymer ?
#
loop_
_entity_poly.entity_id
_entity_poly.type
_entity_poly.pdbx_seq_one_letter_code
_entity_poly.pdbx_strand_id
1 'polypeptide(L)'
;MPPEEADKAPLPSPEPPLPSEAGAAETAAPEALPSEAQAPETPPPAAEQPLPPPEPPPAEPQAPSQLPAAARPAIDYPAIGRQTRIQKREARLEKLLAYAREKGRITNDEIQKLLRVSEATASRYACELVRRGLLSKAGKGRAAYYGLR
;
A
#
# COMPACT_ATOMS: atom_id res chain seq x y z
N MET A 1 72.04 28.02 3.77
CA MET A 1 72.35 26.84 2.94
C MET A 1 71.05 26.30 2.35
N PRO A 2 71.02 25.93 1.05
CA PRO A 2 69.85 25.63 0.18
C PRO A 2 69.47 24.13 0.28
N PRO A 3 68.49 23.54 -0.48
CA PRO A 3 67.94 23.90 -1.81
C PRO A 3 66.38 23.91 -1.87
N GLU A 4 65.71 24.59 -2.82
CA GLU A 4 65.20 24.07 -4.12
C GLU A 4 64.07 23.04 -3.89
N GLU A 5 62.83 23.28 -4.31
CA GLU A 5 62.31 23.10 -5.68
C GLU A 5 60.97 23.87 -5.74
N ALA A 6 60.80 24.84 -6.62
CA ALA A 6 60.59 24.66 -8.05
C ALA A 6 59.24 24.02 -8.37
N ASP A 7 58.52 24.72 -9.24
CA ASP A 7 57.75 24.12 -10.33
C ASP A 7 56.60 23.18 -9.94
N LYS A 8 55.36 23.61 -10.18
CA LYS A 8 54.71 23.25 -11.44
C LYS A 8 53.29 23.79 -11.44
N ALA A 9 53.01 24.60 -12.45
CA ALA A 9 51.68 25.02 -12.80
C ALA A 9 50.85 23.83 -13.35
N PRO A 10 49.65 24.12 -13.87
CA PRO A 10 48.39 23.51 -13.50
C PRO A 10 48.15 22.13 -14.13
N LEU A 11 47.34 21.30 -13.49
CA LEU A 11 46.64 20.22 -14.19
C LEU A 11 45.12 20.45 -14.14
N PRO A 12 44.47 20.62 -15.31
CA PRO A 12 43.04 20.71 -15.46
C PRO A 12 42.37 19.34 -15.54
N SER A 13 41.05 19.36 -15.36
CA SER A 13 40.06 18.37 -15.83
C SER A 13 39.71 17.18 -14.92
N PRO A 14 38.47 16.64 -15.01
CA PRO A 14 37.43 16.95 -16.00
C PRO A 14 36.11 17.48 -15.42
N GLU A 15 35.63 18.52 -16.09
CA GLU A 15 34.22 18.87 -16.22
C GLU A 15 33.42 17.61 -16.59
N PRO A 16 32.26 17.34 -15.96
CA PRO A 16 31.42 16.21 -16.36
C PRO A 16 30.99 16.43 -17.82
N PRO A 17 31.12 15.44 -18.72
CA PRO A 17 30.63 15.58 -20.07
C PRO A 17 29.11 15.81 -20.03
N LEU A 18 28.70 16.92 -20.66
CA LEU A 18 27.33 17.18 -21.07
C LEU A 18 26.78 16.02 -21.93
N PRO A 19 25.45 15.82 -21.92
CA PRO A 19 24.80 14.67 -22.54
C PRO A 19 24.92 14.75 -24.07
N SER A 20 25.51 13.73 -24.69
CA SER A 20 25.48 13.57 -26.14
C SER A 20 24.20 12.86 -26.54
N GLU A 21 23.32 13.62 -27.17
CA GLU A 21 22.29 13.15 -28.09
C GLU A 21 22.90 12.37 -29.28
N ALA A 22 22.00 11.64 -29.93
CA ALA A 22 22.02 11.25 -31.34
C ALA A 22 22.74 9.94 -31.75
N GLY A 23 21.92 8.89 -31.83
CA GLY A 23 21.93 7.89 -32.90
C GLY A 23 20.53 7.24 -32.91
N ALA A 24 19.56 7.76 -33.66
CA ALA A 24 19.32 7.49 -35.08
C ALA A 24 19.35 5.96 -35.35
N ALA A 25 18.21 5.28 -35.31
CA ALA A 25 17.21 5.15 -36.38
C ALA A 25 17.64 4.17 -37.47
N GLU A 26 17.10 2.94 -37.44
CA GLU A 26 16.78 2.06 -38.59
C GLU A 26 16.35 0.70 -38.02
N THR A 27 15.43 -0.11 -38.55
CA THR A 27 14.31 -0.02 -39.49
C THR A 27 13.70 -1.42 -39.47
N ALA A 28 12.37 -1.52 -39.34
CA ALA A 28 11.51 -2.58 -39.87
C ALA A 28 10.10 -2.29 -39.35
N ALA A 29 9.34 -1.44 -40.03
CA ALA A 29 8.43 -1.84 -41.13
C ALA A 29 7.30 -2.76 -40.61
N PRO A 30 6.05 -2.27 -40.60
CA PRO A 30 4.91 -2.94 -39.97
C PRO A 30 4.28 -3.92 -40.96
N GLU A 31 4.17 -5.19 -40.57
CA GLU A 31 3.47 -6.18 -41.38
C GLU A 31 2.31 -6.78 -40.58
N ALA A 32 1.10 -6.51 -41.10
CA ALA A 32 -0.08 -7.36 -41.16
C ALA A 32 -0.54 -8.07 -39.85
N LEU A 33 -1.79 -8.03 -39.39
CA LEU A 33 -3.09 -7.60 -39.90
C LEU A 33 -4.02 -7.62 -38.66
N PRO A 34 -4.95 -6.66 -38.51
CA PRO A 34 -6.07 -6.80 -37.60
C PRO A 34 -7.18 -7.63 -38.27
N SER A 35 -7.37 -8.86 -37.81
CA SER A 35 -8.51 -9.73 -38.12
C SER A 35 -8.65 -10.66 -36.91
N GLU A 36 -9.73 -10.65 -36.14
CA GLU A 36 -11.08 -10.88 -36.61
C GLU A 36 -12.08 -10.12 -35.73
N ALA A 37 -12.87 -9.27 -36.38
CA ALA A 37 -14.09 -8.75 -35.84
C ALA A 37 -15.11 -9.89 -35.76
N GLN A 38 -15.42 -10.35 -34.55
CA GLN A 38 -16.70 -11.00 -34.29
C GLN A 38 -17.59 -10.02 -33.54
N ALA A 39 -18.41 -9.32 -34.31
CA ALA A 39 -19.69 -8.77 -33.89
C ALA A 39 -20.74 -9.40 -34.81
N PRO A 40 -22.04 -9.41 -34.49
CA PRO A 40 -22.70 -9.66 -33.20
C PRO A 40 -23.79 -10.74 -33.41
N GLU A 41 -23.79 -11.85 -32.68
CA GLU A 41 -24.99 -12.71 -32.63
C GLU A 41 -25.86 -12.35 -31.42
N THR A 42 -26.85 -11.51 -31.71
CA THR A 42 -28.14 -11.45 -31.00
C THR A 42 -29.24 -11.56 -32.06
N PRO A 43 -30.43 -12.11 -31.79
CA PRO A 43 -30.87 -13.00 -30.70
C PRO A 43 -31.64 -14.23 -31.24
N PRO A 44 -32.13 -15.12 -30.37
CA PRO A 44 -33.59 -15.28 -30.35
C PRO A 44 -34.18 -14.72 -29.05
N PRO A 45 -35.27 -13.93 -29.13
CA PRO A 45 -36.06 -13.57 -27.96
C PRO A 45 -36.80 -14.82 -27.51
N ALA A 46 -36.16 -15.62 -26.66
CA ALA A 46 -36.88 -16.63 -25.89
C ALA A 46 -37.71 -15.88 -24.86
N ALA A 47 -38.98 -15.68 -25.22
CA ALA A 47 -40.14 -15.39 -24.38
C ALA A 47 -39.80 -15.02 -22.93
N GLU A 48 -39.96 -13.73 -22.67
CA GLU A 48 -40.42 -13.17 -21.41
C GLU A 48 -41.58 -14.03 -20.87
N GLN A 49 -41.25 -15.04 -20.06
CA GLN A 49 -42.22 -15.55 -19.12
C GLN A 49 -42.21 -14.55 -17.97
N PRO A 50 -43.32 -13.84 -17.71
CA PRO A 50 -43.46 -13.15 -16.45
C PRO A 50 -43.38 -14.23 -15.37
N LEU A 51 -42.25 -14.26 -14.65
CA LEU A 51 -42.22 -14.89 -13.35
C LEU A 51 -43.36 -14.25 -12.57
N PRO A 52 -44.38 -15.01 -12.11
CA PRO A 52 -45.36 -14.43 -11.21
C PRO A 52 -44.57 -13.85 -10.03
N PRO A 53 -44.92 -12.64 -9.56
CA PRO A 53 -44.32 -12.13 -8.33
C PRO A 53 -44.48 -13.22 -7.26
N PRO A 54 -43.45 -13.54 -6.46
CA PRO A 54 -43.68 -14.36 -5.29
C PRO A 54 -44.78 -13.66 -4.50
N GLU A 55 -45.94 -14.31 -4.40
CA GLU A 55 -47.01 -13.83 -3.54
C GLU A 55 -46.39 -13.53 -2.17
N PRO A 56 -46.72 -12.39 -1.54
CA PRO A 56 -46.33 -12.16 -0.16
C PRO A 56 -46.78 -13.39 0.65
N PRO A 57 -45.91 -13.97 1.49
CA PRO A 57 -46.34 -15.06 2.35
C PRO A 57 -47.58 -14.58 3.12
N PRO A 58 -48.61 -15.44 3.29
CA PRO A 58 -49.81 -15.05 4.00
C PRO A 58 -49.42 -14.50 5.37
N ALA A 59 -49.58 -13.20 5.53
CA ALA A 59 -49.52 -12.54 6.81
C ALA A 59 -50.80 -12.92 7.53
N GLU A 60 -50.70 -13.78 8.56
CA GLU A 60 -51.52 -13.71 9.78
C GLU A 60 -51.04 -14.73 10.85
N PRO A 61 -51.29 -14.50 12.15
CA PRO A 61 -50.31 -13.89 13.04
C PRO A 61 -50.05 -14.72 14.32
N GLN A 62 -48.78 -15.01 14.64
CA GLN A 62 -48.40 -15.53 15.95
C GLN A 62 -47.03 -14.99 16.37
N ALA A 63 -47.00 -13.76 16.86
CA ALA A 63 -46.10 -13.37 17.94
C ALA A 63 -46.98 -13.03 19.16
N PRO A 64 -46.63 -13.36 20.41
CA PRO A 64 -45.28 -13.64 20.89
C PRO A 64 -45.21 -14.91 21.75
N SER A 65 -44.69 -16.02 21.21
CA SER A 65 -44.14 -17.05 22.10
C SER A 65 -42.79 -16.55 22.60
N GLN A 66 -42.87 -15.79 23.69
CA GLN A 66 -41.75 -15.41 24.53
C GLN A 66 -41.11 -16.70 25.07
N LEU A 67 -40.24 -17.32 24.27
CA LEU A 67 -39.10 -18.01 24.87
C LEU A 67 -38.37 -16.92 25.66
N PRO A 68 -38.10 -17.12 26.97
CA PRO A 68 -37.21 -16.20 27.64
C PRO A 68 -35.96 -16.18 26.78
N ALA A 69 -35.56 -14.97 26.36
CA ALA A 69 -34.21 -14.71 25.92
C ALA A 69 -33.32 -15.03 27.12
N ALA A 70 -33.17 -16.33 27.39
CA ALA A 70 -32.28 -16.89 28.38
C ALA A 70 -30.95 -16.33 27.95
N ALA A 71 -30.52 -15.36 28.76
CA ALA A 71 -29.33 -14.58 28.59
C ALA A 71 -28.27 -15.49 28.00
N ARG A 72 -27.96 -15.30 26.71
CA ARG A 72 -26.66 -15.74 26.22
C ARG A 72 -25.71 -15.06 27.20
N PRO A 73 -24.96 -15.80 28.04
CA PRO A 73 -23.96 -15.13 28.85
C PRO A 73 -23.12 -14.39 27.83
N ALA A 74 -23.10 -13.06 27.92
CA ALA A 74 -22.16 -12.25 27.19
C ALA A 74 -20.82 -12.87 27.58
N ILE A 75 -20.25 -13.69 26.68
CA ILE A 75 -19.04 -14.39 27.03
C ILE A 75 -18.00 -13.28 27.10
N ASP A 76 -17.71 -12.84 28.32
CA ASP A 76 -16.60 -11.97 28.66
C ASP A 76 -15.31 -12.76 28.40
N TYR A 77 -15.03 -12.99 27.12
CA TYR A 77 -13.75 -13.53 26.69
C TYR A 77 -12.67 -12.53 27.09
N PRO A 78 -11.60 -13.01 27.74
CA PRO A 78 -10.90 -12.27 28.77
C PRO A 78 -10.15 -11.08 28.18
N ALA A 79 -10.35 -9.92 28.81
CA ALA A 79 -9.57 -8.70 28.63
C ALA A 79 -8.04 -8.93 28.72
N ILE A 80 -7.63 -10.03 29.36
CA ILE A 80 -6.23 -10.43 29.60
C ILE A 80 -5.45 -10.65 28.29
N GLY A 81 -6.08 -11.16 27.24
CA GLY A 81 -5.41 -11.40 25.95
C GLY A 81 -5.17 -10.14 25.12
N ARG A 82 -5.93 -9.06 25.36
CA ARG A 82 -5.78 -7.79 24.63
C ARG A 82 -4.53 -7.05 25.09
N GLN A 83 -4.22 -7.07 26.38
CA GLN A 83 -3.15 -6.25 26.93
C GLN A 83 -1.77 -6.60 26.35
N THR A 84 -1.46 -7.90 26.26
CA THR A 84 -0.18 -8.36 25.71
C THR A 84 -0.03 -8.02 24.23
N ARG A 85 -1.13 -8.03 23.47
CA ARG A 85 -1.14 -7.64 22.05
C ARG A 85 -0.94 -6.14 21.88
N ILE A 86 -1.57 -5.32 22.73
CA ILE A 86 -1.42 -3.86 22.73
C ILE A 86 0.03 -3.48 23.05
N GLN A 87 0.61 -4.04 24.13
CA GLN A 87 1.99 -3.74 24.52
C GLN A 87 3.00 -4.11 23.42
N LYS A 88 2.89 -5.31 22.84
CA LYS A 88 3.76 -5.73 21.73
C LYS A 88 3.63 -4.80 20.52
N ARG A 89 2.43 -4.28 20.29
CA ARG A 89 2.17 -3.35 19.20
C ARG A 89 2.81 -1.99 19.45
N GLU A 90 2.67 -1.46 20.65
CA GLU A 90 3.25 -0.18 21.05
C GLU A 90 4.77 -0.22 21.03
N ALA A 91 5.38 -1.28 21.56
CA ALA A 91 6.83 -1.47 21.50
C ALA A 91 7.39 -1.49 20.06
N ARG A 92 6.62 -1.99 19.09
CA ARG A 92 7.00 -1.94 17.67
C ARG A 92 6.90 -0.52 17.10
N LEU A 93 5.84 0.20 17.44
CA LEU A 93 5.64 1.59 17.00
C LEU A 93 6.73 2.51 17.56
N GLU A 94 7.12 2.31 18.82
CA GLU A 94 8.17 3.08 19.48
C GLU A 94 9.55 2.84 18.86
N LYS A 95 9.86 1.59 18.48
CA LYS A 95 11.06 1.28 17.69
C LYS A 95 11.08 1.97 16.33
N LEU A 96 9.94 2.00 15.63
CA LEU A 96 9.84 2.75 14.37
C LEU A 96 10.09 4.24 14.59
N LEU A 97 9.53 4.80 15.65
CA LEU A 97 9.67 6.21 15.98
C LEU A 97 11.14 6.55 16.29
N ALA A 98 11.82 5.72 17.09
CA ALA A 98 13.23 5.88 17.39
C ALA A 98 14.08 5.87 16.10
N TYR A 99 13.83 4.90 15.22
CA TYR A 99 14.53 4.82 13.94
C TYR A 99 14.24 6.02 13.02
N ALA A 100 12.98 6.46 12.95
CA ALA A 100 12.59 7.62 12.17
C ALA A 100 13.19 8.92 12.72
N ARG A 101 13.39 9.03 14.04
CA ARG A 101 14.09 10.16 14.68
C ARG A 101 15.58 10.18 14.34
N GLU A 102 16.23 9.02 14.35
CA GLU A 102 17.66 8.90 14.01
C GLU A 102 17.94 9.25 12.54
N LYS A 103 17.08 8.79 11.63
CA LYS A 103 17.27 8.92 10.18
C LYS A 103 16.54 10.13 9.56
N GLY A 104 15.60 10.74 10.28
CA GLY A 104 14.71 11.82 9.84
C GLY A 104 13.57 11.40 8.91
N ARG A 105 13.70 10.25 8.22
CA ARG A 105 12.69 9.67 7.33
C ARG A 105 12.69 8.16 7.41
N ILE A 106 11.54 7.54 7.16
CA ILE A 106 11.37 6.10 7.12
C ILE A 106 10.53 5.67 5.90
N THR A 107 10.96 4.65 5.17
CA THR A 107 10.19 4.06 4.05
C THR A 107 9.47 2.78 4.45
N ASN A 108 8.51 2.33 3.64
CA ASN A 108 7.80 1.07 3.91
C ASN A 108 8.75 -0.15 3.94
N ASP A 109 9.78 -0.16 3.08
CA ASP A 109 10.78 -1.22 3.04
C ASP A 109 11.65 -1.26 4.31
N GLU A 110 11.99 -0.10 4.85
CA GLU A 110 12.74 -0.01 6.11
C GLU A 110 11.92 -0.53 7.28
N ILE A 111 10.62 -0.23 7.31
CA ILE A 111 9.70 -0.76 8.33
C ILE A 111 9.62 -2.29 8.24
N GLN A 112 9.52 -2.84 7.02
CA GLN A 112 9.52 -4.30 6.81
C GLN A 112 10.81 -4.93 7.34
N LYS A 113 11.98 -4.36 7.02
CA LYS A 113 13.28 -4.86 7.47
C LYS A 113 13.45 -4.78 8.99
N LEU A 114 12.99 -3.69 9.60
CA LEU A 114 13.16 -3.43 11.03
C LEU A 114 12.27 -4.32 11.91
N LEU A 115 11.02 -4.54 11.48
CA LEU A 115 10.07 -5.38 12.23
C LEU A 115 9.99 -6.83 11.74
N ARG A 116 10.60 -7.15 10.59
CA ARG A 116 10.47 -8.44 9.88
C ARG A 116 9.01 -8.82 9.67
N VAL A 117 8.22 -7.89 9.14
CA VAL A 117 6.78 -8.06 8.86
C VAL A 117 6.48 -7.88 7.38
N SER A 118 5.31 -8.35 6.96
CA SER A 118 4.83 -8.14 5.59
C SER A 118 4.60 -6.65 5.28
N GLU A 119 4.63 -6.31 3.98
CA GLU A 119 4.36 -4.97 3.47
C GLU A 119 3.03 -4.39 3.98
N ALA A 120 1.97 -5.19 4.00
CA ALA A 120 0.65 -4.77 4.49
C ALA A 120 0.70 -4.39 5.97
N THR A 121 1.43 -5.15 6.78
CA THR A 121 1.61 -4.87 8.21
C THR A 121 2.44 -3.60 8.43
N ALA A 122 3.50 -3.42 7.65
CA ALA A 122 4.36 -2.25 7.70
C ALA A 122 3.58 -0.96 7.34
N SER A 123 2.80 -1.00 6.25
CA SER A 123 1.91 0.09 5.84
C SER A 123 0.88 0.44 6.92
N ARG A 124 0.30 -0.58 7.58
CA ARG A 124 -0.63 -0.37 8.70
C ARG A 124 0.04 0.38 9.85
N TYR A 125 1.25 0.00 10.26
CA TYR A 125 1.97 0.68 11.33
C TYR A 125 2.36 2.12 10.96
N ALA A 126 2.81 2.35 9.73
CA ALA A 126 3.10 3.70 9.24
C ALA A 126 1.86 4.60 9.28
N CYS A 127 0.72 4.10 8.80
CA CYS A 127 -0.55 4.83 8.87
C CYS A 127 -0.96 5.16 10.31
N GLU A 128 -0.65 4.31 11.28
CA GLU A 128 -0.94 4.63 12.69
C GLU A 128 -0.08 5.75 13.24
N LEU A 129 1.21 5.77 12.92
CA LEU A 129 2.09 6.86 13.33
C LEU A 129 1.65 8.19 12.69
N VAL A 130 1.15 8.14 11.45
CA VAL A 130 0.56 9.30 10.79
C VAL A 130 -0.75 9.73 11.46
N ARG A 131 -1.64 8.79 11.80
CA ARG A 131 -2.89 9.10 12.52
C ARG A 131 -2.62 9.68 13.91
N ARG A 132 -1.54 9.24 14.58
CA ARG A 132 -1.10 9.78 15.87
C ARG A 132 -0.41 11.14 15.74
N GLY A 133 -0.15 11.62 14.52
CA GLY A 133 0.53 12.89 14.26
C GLY A 133 2.04 12.87 14.51
N LEU A 134 2.64 11.70 14.68
CA LEU A 134 4.08 11.53 14.95
C LEU A 134 4.93 11.54 13.66
N LEU A 135 4.33 11.11 12.56
CA LEU A 135 4.94 11.11 11.23
C LEU A 135 4.02 11.78 10.23
N SER A 136 4.59 12.37 9.19
CA SER A 136 3.87 12.88 8.02
C SER A 136 4.23 12.06 6.80
N LYS A 137 3.23 11.60 6.05
CA LYS A 137 3.45 10.88 4.80
C LYS A 137 3.74 11.88 3.68
N ALA A 138 4.88 11.72 3.02
CA ALA A 138 5.27 12.46 1.84
C ALA A 138 5.50 11.51 0.66
N GLY A 139 5.18 11.96 -0.56
CA GLY A 139 5.30 11.15 -1.77
C GLY A 139 4.06 10.30 -2.09
N LYS A 140 4.04 9.73 -3.31
CA LYS A 140 2.90 8.99 -3.88
C LYS A 140 3.36 7.67 -4.50
N GLY A 141 2.53 6.63 -4.37
CA GLY A 141 2.84 5.29 -4.88
C GLY A 141 4.05 4.66 -4.19
N ARG A 142 4.98 4.13 -5.00
CA ARG A 142 6.18 3.39 -4.56
C ARG A 142 7.25 4.27 -3.90
N ALA A 143 7.25 5.58 -4.16
CA ALA A 143 8.20 6.53 -3.58
C ALA A 143 7.65 7.21 -2.30
N ALA A 144 6.64 6.62 -1.65
CA ALA A 144 6.11 7.17 -0.42
C ALA A 144 7.07 6.95 0.75
N TYR A 145 7.42 8.02 1.44
CA TYR A 145 8.22 8.01 2.67
C TYR A 145 7.48 8.75 3.79
N TYR A 146 7.86 8.48 5.02
CA TYR A 146 7.27 9.07 6.20
C TYR A 146 8.36 9.86 6.93
N GLY A 147 8.19 11.18 7.03
CA GLY A 147 9.12 12.06 7.76
C GLY A 147 8.59 12.41 9.14
N LEU A 148 9.46 12.82 10.05
CA LEU A 148 8.99 13.47 11.29
C LEU A 148 8.18 14.72 10.93
N ARG A 149 7.07 14.93 11.63
CA ARG A 149 6.29 16.16 11.55
C ARG A 149 6.94 17.24 12.42
#